data_AF-A0A4R5CTG5-F1
#
_entry.id   AF-A0A4R5CTG5-F1
#
_cell.length_a   1.000
_cell.length_b   1.000
_cell.length_c   1.000
_cell.angle_alpha   90.00
_cell.angle_beta   90.00
_cell.angle_gamma   90.00
#
_symmetry.space_group_name_H-M   'P 1'
#
loop_
_entity.id
_entity.type
_entity.pdbx_description
1 polymer ?
#
loop_
_entity_poly.entity_id
_entity_poly.type
_entity_poly.pdbx_seq_one_letter_code
_entity_poly.pdbx_strand_id
1 'polypeptide(L)'
;MNNHQRILRIFFEGFNTTTKSYNNCILMMHESDFSRVKLYEIISSENYVICSEIKIDILIRSLCEDVGGDIWEAYVTAERDGHSFTNFGEPSFSNLYYYNIPRFTELDFENLIGQFGGSKIPETVTMTPDFILGDIVIELKDLQNESLYNKDRRSTLAKIFEADNGFSVNINFYSIEGESHAAYKRVVANSIKNTIRKASKQIKEFNKANSISTAGVFLINTGYFSLEHQFFKTIVEEIIARDTTTIKFVYIFTQSVFHNAVGDLRADYKQDCIGELPSELNGIYEACKTLIDKKMYSVFRPDNGERSFVAPQYPISFFADNKIFYWKPERIEPSINF
;
A
#
# COMPACT_ATOMS: atom_id res chain seq x y z
N MET A 1 -47.13 -14.93 -20.54
CA MET A 1 -45.97 -14.09 -20.91
C MET A 1 -44.88 -14.42 -19.91
N ASN A 2 -43.83 -15.14 -20.33
CA ASN A 2 -42.69 -15.39 -19.46
C ASN A 2 -42.04 -14.05 -19.15
N ASN A 3 -42.05 -13.67 -17.88
CA ASN A 3 -41.37 -12.49 -17.40
C ASN A 3 -39.88 -12.82 -17.47
N HIS A 4 -39.25 -12.62 -18.64
CA HIS A 4 -37.81 -12.84 -18.76
C HIS A 4 -37.11 -11.95 -17.74
N GLN A 5 -36.47 -12.58 -16.76
CA GLN A 5 -35.71 -11.86 -15.74
C GLN A 5 -34.60 -11.10 -16.46
N ARG A 6 -34.54 -9.80 -16.21
CA ARG A 6 -33.48 -8.96 -16.75
C ARG A 6 -32.18 -9.34 -16.06
N ILE A 7 -31.15 -9.59 -16.86
CA ILE A 7 -29.81 -9.90 -16.37
C ILE A 7 -28.94 -8.66 -16.55
N LEU A 8 -28.31 -8.23 -15.47
CA LEU A 8 -27.27 -7.21 -15.50
C LEU A 8 -25.93 -7.86 -15.81
N ARG A 9 -25.12 -7.21 -16.64
CA ARG A 9 -23.69 -7.47 -16.75
C ARG A 9 -22.94 -6.40 -15.98
N ILE A 10 -22.02 -6.84 -15.14
CA ILE A 10 -21.17 -6.02 -14.29
C ILE A 10 -19.73 -6.30 -14.72
N PHE A 11 -19.06 -5.29 -15.24
CA PHE A 11 -17.69 -5.37 -15.75
C PHE A 11 -16.73 -4.54 -14.90
N PHE A 12 -15.59 -5.14 -14.53
CA PHE A 12 -14.54 -4.49 -13.74
C PHE A 12 -13.19 -5.23 -13.88
N GLU A 13 -12.09 -4.55 -13.58
CA GLU A 13 -10.80 -5.18 -13.34
C GLU A 13 -10.76 -5.72 -11.90
N GLY A 14 -10.55 -7.02 -11.76
CA GLY A 14 -10.41 -7.69 -10.47
C GLY A 14 -8.98 -8.19 -10.26
N PHE A 15 -8.52 -8.23 -9.01
CA PHE A 15 -7.25 -8.87 -8.65
C PHE A 15 -7.52 -10.16 -7.89
N ASN A 16 -7.04 -11.27 -8.42
CA ASN A 16 -7.17 -12.57 -7.79
C ASN A 16 -6.14 -12.68 -6.65
N THR A 17 -6.63 -12.75 -5.42
CA THR A 17 -5.79 -12.76 -4.22
C THR A 17 -5.03 -14.08 -4.02
N THR A 18 -5.44 -15.16 -4.69
CA THR A 18 -4.78 -16.47 -4.67
C THR A 18 -3.67 -16.54 -5.70
N THR A 19 -3.97 -16.23 -6.97
CA THR A 19 -2.99 -16.31 -8.07
C THR A 19 -2.14 -15.06 -8.25
N LYS A 20 -2.46 -13.98 -7.54
CA LYS A 20 -1.74 -12.69 -7.57
C LYS A 20 -1.69 -12.03 -8.96
N SER A 21 -2.79 -12.09 -9.71
CA SER A 21 -2.92 -11.56 -11.08
C SER A 21 -4.15 -10.66 -11.25
N TYR A 22 -4.07 -9.75 -12.23
CA TYR A 22 -5.18 -8.88 -12.62
C TYR A 22 -5.97 -9.50 -13.77
N ASN A 23 -7.28 -9.54 -13.62
CA ASN A 23 -8.19 -10.15 -14.58
C ASN A 23 -9.30 -9.15 -14.94
N ASN A 24 -9.76 -9.20 -16.19
CA ASN A 24 -11.03 -8.58 -16.54
C ASN A 24 -12.15 -9.50 -16.09
N CYS A 25 -13.02 -9.01 -15.21
CA CYS A 25 -14.08 -9.80 -14.59
C CYS A 25 -15.45 -9.39 -15.13
N ILE A 26 -16.30 -10.39 -15.32
CA ILE A 26 -17.72 -10.24 -15.64
C ILE A 26 -18.53 -10.98 -14.59
N LEU A 27 -19.36 -10.24 -13.87
CA LEU A 27 -20.43 -10.81 -13.05
C LEU A 27 -21.75 -10.58 -13.78
N MET A 28 -22.50 -11.64 -14.06
CA MET A 28 -23.88 -11.53 -14.52
C MET A 28 -24.81 -11.90 -13.36
N MET A 29 -25.89 -11.14 -13.17
CA MET A 29 -26.88 -11.44 -12.13
C MET A 29 -28.25 -10.90 -12.46
N HIS A 30 -29.28 -11.47 -11.85
CA HIS A 30 -30.64 -10.94 -11.97
C HIS A 30 -30.72 -9.51 -11.44
N GLU A 31 -31.41 -8.63 -12.17
CA GLU A 31 -31.64 -7.24 -11.77
C GLU A 31 -32.37 -7.15 -10.42
N SER A 32 -33.30 -8.08 -10.14
CA SER A 32 -34.02 -8.17 -8.86
C SER A 32 -33.11 -8.45 -7.67
N ASP A 33 -31.97 -9.07 -7.93
CA ASP A 33 -31.02 -9.51 -6.91
C ASP A 33 -29.89 -8.49 -6.72
N PHE A 34 -29.81 -7.48 -7.59
CA PHE A 34 -28.72 -6.55 -7.61
C PHE A 34 -28.70 -5.69 -6.34
N SER A 35 -27.60 -5.80 -5.61
CA SER A 35 -27.21 -4.85 -4.58
C SER A 35 -25.69 -4.78 -4.52
N ARG A 36 -25.15 -3.64 -4.12
CA ARG A 36 -23.69 -3.46 -4.02
C ARG A 36 -23.07 -4.42 -2.98
N VAL A 37 -23.81 -4.74 -1.92
CA VAL A 37 -23.37 -5.71 -0.90
C VAL A 37 -23.29 -7.12 -1.50
N LYS A 38 -24.34 -7.59 -2.19
CA LYS A 38 -24.36 -8.93 -2.81
C LYS A 38 -23.29 -9.04 -3.90
N LEU A 39 -23.10 -7.99 -4.70
CA LEU A 39 -22.02 -7.91 -5.69
C LEU A 39 -20.65 -8.08 -5.02
N TYR A 40 -20.38 -7.33 -3.95
CA TYR A 40 -19.10 -7.40 -3.24
C TYR A 40 -18.87 -8.76 -2.59
N GLU A 41 -19.91 -9.38 -2.02
CA GLU A 41 -19.86 -10.71 -1.40
C GLU A 41 -19.53 -11.80 -2.42
N ILE A 42 -20.21 -11.82 -3.57
CA ILE A 42 -19.95 -12.79 -4.66
C ILE A 42 -18.49 -12.65 -5.15
N ILE A 43 -18.04 -11.43 -5.42
CA ILE A 43 -16.68 -11.21 -5.93
C ILE A 43 -15.63 -11.63 -4.88
N SER A 44 -15.89 -11.33 -3.61
CA SER A 44 -15.00 -11.71 -2.52
C SER A 44 -14.95 -13.24 -2.32
N SER A 45 -16.07 -13.95 -2.50
CA SER A 45 -16.10 -15.42 -2.39
C SER A 45 -15.31 -16.12 -3.51
N GLU A 46 -15.15 -15.45 -4.65
CA GLU A 46 -14.30 -15.91 -5.75
C GLU A 46 -12.81 -15.57 -5.55
N ASN A 47 -12.43 -15.04 -4.37
CA ASN A 47 -11.07 -14.58 -4.03
C ASN A 47 -10.60 -13.36 -4.83
N TYR A 48 -11.53 -12.55 -5.35
CA TYR A 48 -11.19 -11.31 -6.06
C TYR A 48 -11.39 -10.07 -5.19
N VAL A 49 -10.57 -9.06 -5.45
CA VAL A 49 -10.79 -7.67 -5.01
C VAL A 49 -10.98 -6.77 -6.22
N ILE A 50 -11.86 -5.78 -6.12
CA ILE A 50 -12.15 -4.84 -7.22
C ILE A 50 -11.02 -3.81 -7.31
N CYS A 51 -10.54 -3.56 -8.52
CA CYS A 51 -9.39 -2.68 -8.80
C CYS A 51 -9.70 -1.55 -9.79
N SER A 52 -10.95 -1.45 -10.24
CA SER A 52 -11.40 -0.41 -11.16
C SER A 52 -12.80 0.11 -10.84
N GLU A 53 -13.20 1.11 -11.61
CA GLU A 53 -14.60 1.49 -11.75
C GLU A 53 -15.43 0.28 -12.19
N ILE A 54 -16.61 0.13 -11.60
CA ILE A 54 -17.60 -0.88 -11.97
C ILE A 54 -18.52 -0.30 -13.03
N LYS A 55 -18.62 -0.99 -14.17
CA LYS A 55 -19.56 -0.66 -15.25
C LYS A 55 -20.72 -1.65 -15.22
N ILE A 56 -21.94 -1.17 -15.40
CA ILE A 56 -23.15 -1.99 -15.36
C ILE A 56 -23.98 -1.72 -16.60
N ASP A 57 -24.42 -2.78 -17.26
CA ASP A 57 -25.36 -2.71 -18.38
C ASP A 57 -26.40 -3.84 -18.33
N ILE A 58 -27.49 -3.68 -19.07
CA ILE A 58 -28.56 -4.66 -19.16
C ILE A 58 -28.31 -5.53 -20.40
N LEU A 59 -28.25 -6.84 -20.22
CA LEU A 59 -28.05 -7.78 -21.32
C LEU A 59 -29.35 -8.05 -22.08
N ILE A 60 -29.20 -8.24 -23.40
CA ILE A 60 -30.27 -8.69 -24.29
C ILE A 60 -29.98 -10.14 -24.66
N ARG A 61 -30.84 -11.06 -24.22
CA ARG A 61 -30.65 -12.52 -24.39
C ARG A 61 -30.24 -12.92 -25.81
N SER A 62 -30.94 -12.42 -26.83
CA SER A 62 -30.65 -12.76 -28.23
C SER A 62 -29.26 -12.35 -28.67
N LEU A 63 -28.75 -11.20 -28.18
CA LEU A 63 -27.38 -10.77 -28.49
C LEU A 63 -26.34 -11.65 -27.80
N CYS A 64 -26.61 -12.12 -26.57
CA CYS A 64 -25.73 -13.08 -25.91
C CYS A 64 -25.71 -14.43 -26.65
N GLU A 65 -26.88 -14.89 -27.12
CA GLU A 65 -27.03 -16.10 -27.92
C GLU A 65 -26.29 -16.00 -29.26
N ASP A 66 -26.40 -14.86 -29.95
CA ASP A 66 -25.69 -14.57 -31.20
C ASP A 66 -24.16 -14.51 -31.03
N VAL A 67 -23.67 -13.98 -29.89
CA VAL A 67 -22.24 -13.95 -29.56
C VAL A 67 -21.70 -15.34 -29.23
N GLY A 68 -22.47 -16.14 -28.51
CA GLY A 68 -22.08 -17.50 -28.09
C GLY A 68 -20.92 -17.54 -27.08
N GLY A 69 -20.30 -18.71 -26.96
CA GLY A 69 -19.12 -18.96 -26.11
C GLY A 69 -19.33 -18.65 -24.62
N ASP A 70 -18.26 -18.22 -23.96
CA ASP A 70 -18.24 -17.95 -22.51
C ASP A 70 -19.32 -16.95 -22.06
N ILE A 71 -19.67 -15.98 -22.91
CA ILE A 71 -20.70 -14.97 -22.61
C ILE A 71 -22.09 -15.60 -22.61
N TRP A 72 -22.39 -16.48 -23.55
CA TRP A 72 -23.67 -17.20 -23.58
C TRP A 72 -23.78 -18.18 -22.41
N GLU A 73 -22.71 -18.93 -22.12
CA GLU A 73 -22.66 -19.87 -21.00
C GLU A 73 -22.84 -19.16 -19.65
N ALA A 74 -22.20 -17.99 -19.48
CA ALA A 74 -22.39 -17.11 -18.33
C ALA A 74 -23.85 -16.65 -18.22
N TYR A 75 -24.46 -16.19 -19.33
CA TYR A 75 -25.85 -15.76 -19.33
C TYR A 75 -26.80 -16.88 -18.88
N VAL A 76 -26.67 -18.08 -19.45
CA VAL A 76 -27.53 -19.24 -19.11
C VAL A 76 -27.33 -19.67 -17.66
N THR A 77 -26.08 -19.67 -17.18
CA THR A 77 -25.77 -19.93 -15.77
C THR A 77 -26.44 -18.90 -14.86
N ALA A 78 -26.33 -17.61 -15.18
CA ALA A 78 -26.96 -16.56 -14.41
C ALA A 78 -28.50 -16.65 -14.41
N GLU A 79 -29.11 -17.00 -15.54
CA GLU A 79 -30.57 -17.22 -15.66
C GLU A 79 -31.05 -18.38 -14.77
N ARG A 80 -30.25 -19.45 -14.66
CA ARG A 80 -30.59 -20.66 -13.89
C ARG A 80 -30.29 -20.51 -12.40
N ASP A 81 -29.11 -20.00 -12.07
CA ASP A 81 -28.53 -20.04 -10.71
C ASP A 81 -28.59 -18.66 -10.01
N GLY A 82 -29.11 -17.64 -10.69
CA GLY A 82 -29.26 -16.27 -10.22
C GLY A 82 -28.03 -15.37 -10.45
N HIS A 83 -26.85 -15.97 -10.65
CA HIS A 83 -25.64 -15.25 -11.05
C HIS A 83 -24.60 -16.17 -11.72
N SER A 84 -23.64 -15.56 -12.42
CA SER A 84 -22.45 -16.23 -12.94
C SER A 84 -21.24 -15.30 -12.79
N PHE A 85 -20.08 -15.87 -12.47
CA PHE A 85 -18.82 -15.13 -12.42
C PHE A 85 -17.83 -15.70 -13.44
N THR A 86 -17.37 -14.86 -14.35
CA THR A 86 -16.39 -15.20 -15.39
C THR A 86 -15.23 -14.23 -15.31
N ASN A 87 -14.01 -14.71 -15.52
CA ASN A 87 -12.82 -13.88 -15.52
C ASN A 87 -11.93 -14.22 -16.72
N PHE A 88 -11.29 -13.19 -17.26
CA PHE A 88 -10.36 -13.27 -18.38
C PHE A 88 -9.03 -12.75 -17.86
N GLY A 89 -8.20 -13.71 -17.43
CA GLY A 89 -6.93 -13.38 -16.81
C GLY A 89 -5.87 -12.92 -17.80
N GLU A 90 -4.98 -12.05 -17.32
CA GLU A 90 -3.73 -11.81 -18.01
C GLU A 90 -2.86 -13.08 -18.00
N PRO A 91 -2.03 -13.33 -19.02
CA PRO A 91 -1.07 -14.44 -18.98
C PRO A 91 -0.19 -14.35 -17.74
N SER A 92 -0.13 -15.45 -16.97
CA SER A 92 0.59 -15.50 -15.70
C SER A 92 1.36 -16.80 -15.53
N PHE A 93 2.49 -16.77 -14.83
CA PHE A 93 3.18 -18.00 -14.42
C PHE A 93 2.60 -18.59 -13.14
N SER A 94 2.66 -19.92 -13.01
CA SER A 94 2.18 -20.62 -11.81
C SER A 94 3.03 -20.36 -10.56
N ASN A 95 4.30 -19.98 -10.74
CA ASN A 95 5.16 -19.49 -9.67
C ASN A 95 5.61 -18.07 -10.03
N LEU A 96 4.97 -17.07 -9.43
CA LEU A 96 5.23 -15.67 -9.78
C LEU A 96 6.64 -15.24 -9.41
N TYR A 97 7.12 -15.56 -8.20
CA TYR A 97 8.34 -14.94 -7.70
C TYR A 97 9.46 -15.95 -7.52
N TYR A 98 10.43 -15.93 -8.43
CA TYR A 98 11.67 -16.69 -8.31
C TYR A 98 12.62 -16.10 -7.25
N TYR A 99 12.48 -14.81 -6.97
CA TYR A 99 13.29 -14.06 -6.02
C TYR A 99 12.40 -13.21 -5.12
N ASN A 100 12.86 -12.96 -3.89
CA ASN A 100 12.19 -12.05 -2.96
C ASN A 100 13.01 -10.77 -2.78
N ILE A 101 12.33 -9.63 -2.63
CA ILE A 101 12.99 -8.37 -2.34
C ILE A 101 13.26 -8.26 -0.83
N PRO A 102 14.52 -8.12 -0.40
CA PRO A 102 14.88 -8.11 1.00
C PRO A 102 14.41 -6.83 1.69
N ARG A 103 13.93 -6.96 2.94
CA ARG A 103 13.46 -5.82 3.75
C ARG A 103 14.61 -5.16 4.47
N PHE A 104 14.62 -3.83 4.53
CA PHE A 104 15.54 -3.09 5.39
C PHE A 104 15.10 -3.19 6.84
N THR A 105 16.05 -3.54 7.70
CA THR A 105 15.87 -3.82 9.11
C THR A 105 16.60 -2.77 9.95
N GLU A 106 16.33 -2.75 11.24
CA GLU A 106 17.08 -1.91 12.18
C GLU A 106 18.59 -2.17 12.12
N LEU A 107 19.01 -3.43 11.97
CA LEU A 107 20.43 -3.79 11.84
C LEU A 107 21.08 -3.13 10.61
N ASP A 108 20.35 -2.96 9.51
CA ASP A 108 20.86 -2.26 8.33
C ASP A 108 21.15 -0.78 8.65
N PHE A 109 20.27 -0.15 9.43
CA PHE A 109 20.44 1.24 9.87
C PHE A 109 21.45 1.40 11.01
N GLU A 110 21.59 0.40 11.88
CA GLU A 110 22.67 0.33 12.87
C GLU A 110 24.04 0.32 12.17
N ASN A 111 24.19 -0.54 11.15
CA ASN A 111 25.41 -0.60 10.34
C ASN A 111 25.65 0.70 9.57
N LEU A 112 24.58 1.35 9.07
CA LEU A 112 24.68 2.64 8.41
C LEU A 112 25.20 3.71 9.37
N ILE A 113 24.60 3.83 10.55
CA ILE A 113 25.03 4.79 11.58
C ILE A 113 26.46 4.50 12.07
N GLY A 114 26.83 3.22 12.20
CA GLY A 114 28.19 2.81 12.54
C GLY A 114 29.25 3.32 11.57
N GLN A 115 28.93 3.44 10.27
CA GLN A 115 29.86 4.02 9.28
C GLN A 115 30.15 5.50 9.53
N PHE A 116 29.23 6.21 10.19
CA PHE A 116 29.41 7.60 10.60
C PHE A 116 30.05 7.73 11.99
N GLY A 117 30.43 6.61 12.63
CA GLY A 117 31.02 6.60 13.98
C GLY A 117 29.99 6.62 15.10
N GLY A 118 28.71 6.39 14.79
CA GLY A 118 27.65 6.25 15.79
C GLY A 118 27.53 4.83 16.32
N SER A 119 26.64 4.63 17.28
CA SER A 119 26.38 3.33 17.89
C SER A 119 24.94 3.17 18.33
N LYS A 120 24.51 1.91 18.48
CA LYS A 120 23.23 1.57 19.08
C LYS A 120 23.24 1.87 20.58
N ILE A 121 22.22 2.57 21.05
CA ILE A 121 22.00 2.80 22.48
C ILE A 121 21.44 1.48 23.06
N PRO A 122 22.02 0.93 24.14
CA PRO A 122 21.48 -0.26 24.77
C PRO A 122 20.05 -0.03 25.27
N GLU A 123 19.15 -0.96 24.97
CA GLU A 123 17.80 -0.94 25.52
C GLU A 123 17.88 -1.05 27.05
N THR A 124 17.20 -0.14 27.74
CA THR A 124 17.09 -0.15 29.21
C THR A 124 15.63 -0.18 29.63
N VAL A 125 15.37 -0.22 30.94
CA VAL A 125 14.00 -0.17 31.49
C VAL A 125 13.32 1.17 31.15
N THR A 126 14.08 2.22 30.83
CA THR A 126 13.55 3.50 30.37
C THR A 126 13.47 3.56 28.85
N MET A 127 12.51 4.35 28.35
CA MET A 127 12.34 4.62 26.93
C MET A 127 13.60 5.29 26.37
N THR A 128 14.35 4.58 25.52
CA THR A 128 15.61 5.02 24.92
C THR A 128 15.43 5.18 23.40
N PRO A 129 16.09 6.18 22.78
CA PRO A 129 16.30 6.21 21.34
C PRO A 129 17.18 5.07 20.87
N ASP A 130 17.16 4.79 19.57
CA ASP A 130 17.89 3.64 19.02
C ASP A 130 19.39 3.92 18.85
N PHE A 131 19.77 5.14 18.44
CA PHE A 131 21.16 5.44 18.10
C PHE A 131 21.67 6.75 18.69
N ILE A 132 22.99 6.80 18.89
CA ILE A 132 23.76 8.00 19.25
C ILE A 132 24.94 8.18 18.30
N LEU A 133 25.21 9.43 17.90
CA LEU A 133 26.34 9.84 17.08
C LEU A 133 26.90 11.16 17.65
N GLY A 134 28.01 11.09 18.38
CA GLY A 134 28.49 12.23 19.16
C GLY A 134 27.46 12.66 20.20
N ASP A 135 26.91 13.86 20.07
CA ASP A 135 25.82 14.40 20.89
C ASP A 135 24.46 14.45 20.15
N ILE A 136 24.37 13.78 19.00
CA ILE A 136 23.15 13.60 18.20
C ILE A 136 22.48 12.29 18.61
N VAL A 137 21.17 12.34 18.87
CA VAL A 137 20.37 11.11 19.08
C VAL A 137 19.37 10.90 17.95
N ILE A 138 19.20 9.63 17.56
CA ILE A 138 18.34 9.25 16.43
C ILE A 138 17.42 8.14 16.89
N GLU A 139 16.12 8.35 16.70
CA GLU A 139 15.12 7.29 16.84
C GLU A 139 14.78 6.71 15.47
N LEU A 140 14.73 5.39 15.36
CA LEU A 140 14.25 4.66 14.20
C LEU A 140 12.77 4.32 14.35
N LYS A 141 11.99 4.59 13.30
CA LYS A 141 10.59 4.16 13.21
C LYS A 141 10.31 3.53 11.87
N ASP A 142 9.85 2.28 11.91
CA ASP A 142 9.42 1.54 10.73
C ASP A 142 7.89 1.47 10.62
N LEU A 143 7.36 2.02 9.54
CA LEU A 143 5.95 1.98 9.18
C LEU A 143 5.71 0.81 8.21
N GLN A 144 5.43 -0.35 8.80
CA GLN A 144 5.29 -1.62 8.07
C GLN A 144 3.87 -1.96 7.62
N ASN A 145 2.85 -1.34 8.20
CA ASN A 145 1.46 -1.73 7.98
C ASN A 145 0.73 -0.73 7.09
N GLU A 146 0.11 -1.24 6.02
CA GLU A 146 -0.75 -0.43 5.17
C GLU A 146 -1.97 0.03 5.95
N SER A 147 -2.16 1.34 5.95
CA SER A 147 -3.21 2.06 6.66
C SER A 147 -4.61 1.66 6.25
N LEU A 148 -4.78 1.32 4.97
CA LEU A 148 -6.04 0.91 4.37
C LEU A 148 -6.48 -0.48 4.82
N TYR A 149 -5.71 -1.24 5.61
CA TYR A 149 -6.20 -2.46 6.26
C TYR A 149 -6.96 -2.19 7.57
N ASN A 150 -6.83 -0.99 8.14
CA ASN A 150 -7.51 -0.65 9.39
C ASN A 150 -9.01 -0.36 9.15
N LYS A 151 -9.89 -1.12 9.82
CA LYS A 151 -11.35 -1.01 9.67
C LYS A 151 -11.89 0.38 10.05
N ASP A 152 -11.45 0.95 11.16
CA ASP A 152 -11.92 2.27 11.62
C ASP A 152 -11.53 3.38 10.63
N ARG A 153 -10.34 3.25 10.05
CA ARG A 153 -9.87 4.14 8.99
C ARG A 153 -10.74 3.99 7.74
N ARG A 154 -11.04 2.77 7.29
CA ARG A 154 -11.95 2.53 6.15
C ARG A 154 -13.31 3.20 6.37
N SER A 155 -13.89 3.06 7.55
CA SER A 155 -15.17 3.71 7.89
C SER A 155 -15.07 5.24 7.88
N THR A 156 -13.94 5.79 8.32
CA THR A 156 -13.72 7.25 8.27
C THR A 156 -13.50 7.74 6.85
N LEU A 157 -12.76 6.98 6.03
CA LEU A 157 -12.55 7.26 4.62
C LEU A 157 -13.87 7.21 3.85
N ALA A 158 -14.74 6.25 4.12
CA ALA A 158 -16.03 6.13 3.43
C ALA A 158 -16.88 7.41 3.54
N LYS A 159 -16.90 8.03 4.72
CA LYS A 159 -17.59 9.31 4.98
C LYS A 159 -17.03 10.48 4.15
N ILE A 160 -15.73 10.47 3.81
CA ILE A 160 -15.12 11.53 3.01
C ILE A 160 -15.67 11.54 1.58
N PHE A 161 -16.10 10.38 1.08
CA PHE A 161 -16.65 10.20 -0.26
C PHE A 161 -18.17 9.98 -0.23
N GLU A 162 -18.88 10.48 0.79
CA GLU A 162 -20.33 10.32 0.90
C GLU A 162 -21.08 10.90 -0.30
N ALA A 163 -20.59 12.02 -0.85
CA ALA A 163 -21.18 12.68 -2.02
C ALA A 163 -20.91 11.96 -3.36
N ASP A 164 -19.98 10.98 -3.41
CA ASP A 164 -19.69 10.22 -4.62
C ASP A 164 -20.82 9.23 -4.93
N ASN A 165 -21.50 9.39 -6.06
CA ASN A 165 -22.64 8.53 -6.41
C ASN A 165 -22.24 7.25 -7.18
N GLY A 166 -20.94 7.04 -7.43
CA GLY A 166 -20.41 5.87 -8.11
C GLY A 166 -20.71 4.54 -7.40
N PHE A 167 -20.72 3.45 -8.18
CA PHE A 167 -20.83 2.09 -7.63
C PHE A 167 -19.55 1.67 -6.91
N SER A 168 -18.41 2.06 -7.46
CA SER A 168 -17.12 1.95 -6.82
C SER A 168 -16.41 3.30 -6.78
N VAL A 169 -15.62 3.51 -5.73
CA VAL A 169 -14.91 4.75 -5.44
C VAL A 169 -13.42 4.49 -5.42
N ASN A 170 -12.68 5.18 -6.29
CA ASN A 170 -11.23 5.13 -6.30
C ASN A 170 -10.68 5.97 -5.14
N ILE A 171 -10.01 5.34 -4.19
CA ILE A 171 -9.35 6.04 -3.07
C ILE A 171 -7.90 6.40 -3.38
N ASN A 172 -7.51 6.39 -4.67
CA ASN A 172 -6.23 6.93 -5.09
C ASN A 172 -6.14 8.40 -4.70
N PHE A 173 -5.15 8.69 -3.87
CA PHE A 173 -4.94 9.99 -3.26
C PHE A 173 -4.77 11.12 -4.28
N TYR A 174 -4.08 10.85 -5.40
CA TYR A 174 -3.77 11.85 -6.43
C TYR A 174 -4.97 12.39 -7.18
N SER A 175 -6.03 11.60 -7.26
CA SER A 175 -7.25 11.98 -7.97
C SER A 175 -8.23 12.77 -7.10
N ILE A 176 -7.94 12.95 -5.81
CA ILE A 176 -8.81 13.66 -4.88
C ILE A 176 -8.36 15.11 -4.79
N GLU A 177 -9.27 16.05 -4.99
CA GLU A 177 -8.99 17.49 -4.86
C GLU A 177 -9.84 18.11 -3.73
N GLY A 178 -9.50 19.35 -3.37
CA GLY A 178 -10.31 20.18 -2.47
C GLY A 178 -10.45 19.65 -1.03
N GLU A 179 -11.66 19.75 -0.49
CA GLU A 179 -11.94 19.42 0.91
C GLU A 179 -11.77 17.94 1.23
N SER A 180 -12.17 17.05 0.30
CA SER A 180 -11.98 15.60 0.45
C SER A 180 -10.51 15.23 0.56
N HIS A 181 -9.64 15.88 -0.22
CA HIS A 181 -8.19 15.68 -0.14
C HIS A 181 -7.64 16.09 1.24
N ALA A 182 -8.05 17.25 1.76
CA ALA A 182 -7.67 17.71 3.10
C ALA A 182 -8.20 16.80 4.22
N ALA A 183 -9.43 16.30 4.10
CA ALA A 183 -9.99 15.34 5.04
C ALA A 183 -9.24 14.00 5.01
N TYR A 184 -8.95 13.48 3.82
CA TYR A 184 -8.20 12.23 3.64
C TYR A 184 -6.81 12.35 4.25
N LYS A 185 -6.09 13.44 3.95
CA LYS A 185 -4.77 13.76 4.53
C LYS A 185 -4.80 13.69 6.05
N ARG A 186 -5.80 14.30 6.70
CA ARG A 186 -5.95 14.28 8.17
C ARG A 186 -6.10 12.87 8.73
N VAL A 187 -6.93 12.03 8.09
CA VAL A 187 -7.18 10.65 8.53
C VAL A 187 -5.91 9.81 8.50
N VAL A 188 -5.14 9.95 7.42
CA VAL A 188 -3.87 9.26 7.19
C VAL A 188 -2.78 9.76 8.15
N ALA A 189 -2.67 11.08 8.30
CA ALA A 189 -1.65 11.74 9.12
C ALA A 189 -1.67 11.30 10.58
N ASN A 190 -2.83 10.91 11.13
CA ASN A 190 -2.94 10.50 12.54
C ASN A 190 -2.02 9.34 12.92
N SER A 191 -1.83 8.35 12.04
CA SER A 191 -0.91 7.23 12.31
C SER A 191 0.54 7.71 12.36
N ILE A 192 0.93 8.54 11.39
CA ILE A 192 2.27 9.10 11.27
C ILE A 192 2.56 9.99 12.49
N LYS A 193 1.58 10.83 12.87
CA LYS A 193 1.63 11.70 14.05
C LYS A 193 1.88 10.91 15.33
N ASN A 194 1.16 9.80 15.53
CA ASN A 194 1.35 8.96 16.71
C ASN A 194 2.76 8.34 16.74
N THR A 195 3.29 7.93 15.60
CA THR A 195 4.67 7.42 15.48
C THR A 195 5.70 8.49 15.85
N ILE A 196 5.59 9.70 15.29
CA ILE A 196 6.46 10.84 15.61
C ILE A 196 6.35 11.24 17.07
N ARG A 197 5.14 11.22 17.66
CA ARG A 197 4.93 11.53 19.07
C ARG A 197 5.63 10.54 20.00
N LYS A 198 5.62 9.24 19.65
CA LYS A 198 6.35 8.21 20.40
C LYS A 198 7.86 8.44 20.34
N ALA A 199 8.40 8.69 19.15
CA ALA A 199 9.80 9.03 18.95
C ALA A 199 10.21 10.26 19.78
N SER A 200 9.44 11.34 19.69
CA SER A 200 9.68 12.55 20.48
C SER A 200 9.66 12.29 22.00
N LYS A 201 8.81 11.38 22.48
CA LYS A 201 8.78 11.00 23.90
C LYS A 201 10.06 10.26 24.31
N GLN A 202 10.53 9.30 23.52
CA GLN A 202 11.78 8.57 23.79
C GLN A 202 12.97 9.53 23.88
N ILE A 203 13.10 10.42 22.90
CA ILE A 203 14.17 11.44 22.88
C ILE A 203 14.08 12.36 24.10
N LYS A 204 12.88 12.85 24.46
CA LYS A 204 12.70 13.72 25.64
C LYS A 204 13.10 13.05 26.94
N GLU A 205 12.74 11.78 27.13
CA GLU A 205 13.12 11.04 28.33
C GLU A 205 14.64 10.84 28.41
N PHE A 206 15.27 10.48 27.28
CA PHE A 206 16.72 10.33 27.23
C PHE A 206 17.48 11.63 27.51
N ASN A 207 16.98 12.76 26.98
CA ASN A 207 17.58 14.08 27.19
C ASN A 207 17.53 14.57 28.66
N LYS A 208 16.68 13.98 29.52
CA LYS A 208 16.67 14.35 30.95
C LYS A 208 17.94 13.91 31.68
N ALA A 209 18.59 12.84 31.21
CA ALA A 209 19.76 12.26 31.82
C ALA A 209 21.05 12.48 31.02
N ASN A 210 20.94 12.92 29.77
CA ASN A 210 22.05 13.06 28.83
C ASN A 210 21.96 14.43 28.14
N SER A 211 23.09 15.11 27.99
CA SER A 211 23.16 16.35 27.22
C SER A 211 23.27 16.02 25.73
N ILE A 212 22.23 16.35 24.96
CA ILE A 212 22.22 16.18 23.49
C ILE A 212 22.22 17.55 22.81
N SER A 213 22.91 17.70 21.68
CA SER A 213 22.89 18.94 20.88
C SER A 213 21.65 19.01 20.00
N THR A 214 21.28 17.88 19.41
CA THR A 214 20.19 17.76 18.45
C THR A 214 19.64 16.35 18.44
N ALA A 215 18.45 16.20 17.87
CA ALA A 215 17.79 14.91 17.77
C ALA A 215 17.02 14.78 16.47
N GLY A 216 17.02 13.58 15.91
CA GLY A 216 16.32 13.27 14.67
C GLY A 216 15.53 11.98 14.72
N VAL A 217 14.77 11.75 13.66
CA VAL A 217 14.07 10.49 13.44
C VAL A 217 14.46 9.93 12.08
N PHE A 218 14.80 8.64 12.03
CA PHE A 218 14.87 7.88 10.80
C PHE A 218 13.53 7.18 10.61
N LEU A 219 12.80 7.56 9.57
CA LEU A 219 11.46 7.07 9.29
C LEU A 219 11.52 6.16 8.06
N ILE A 220 11.40 4.85 8.31
CA ILE A 220 11.36 3.83 7.27
C ILE A 220 9.90 3.60 6.89
N ASN A 221 9.55 3.75 5.61
CA ASN A 221 8.25 3.38 5.07
C ASN A 221 8.39 2.12 4.21
N THR A 222 8.01 0.98 4.78
CA THR A 222 8.06 -0.34 4.11
C THR A 222 6.67 -0.98 3.98
N GLY A 223 5.61 -0.20 4.18
CA GLY A 223 4.26 -0.73 4.31
C GLY A 223 3.13 0.25 4.02
N TYR A 224 3.38 1.55 4.14
CA TYR A 224 2.38 2.60 3.93
C TYR A 224 2.36 3.02 2.45
N PHE A 225 2.02 2.06 1.60
CA PHE A 225 2.18 2.11 0.15
C PHE A 225 1.12 2.91 -0.58
N SER A 226 -0.08 3.04 -0.01
CA SER A 226 -1.14 3.88 -0.53
C SER A 226 -0.81 5.38 -0.52
N LEU A 227 0.29 5.76 0.14
CA LEU A 227 0.88 7.09 0.05
C LEU A 227 2.18 7.03 -0.73
N GLU A 228 2.29 7.85 -1.76
CA GLU A 228 3.58 8.07 -2.38
C GLU A 228 4.51 8.84 -1.45
N HIS A 229 5.80 8.71 -1.71
CA HIS A 229 6.87 9.27 -0.91
C HIS A 229 6.79 10.79 -0.73
N GLN A 230 6.58 11.57 -1.79
CA GLN A 230 6.55 13.04 -1.68
C GLN A 230 5.38 13.51 -0.83
N PHE A 231 4.21 12.89 -0.98
CA PHE A 231 3.06 13.24 -0.16
C PHE A 231 3.23 12.82 1.30
N PHE A 232 3.82 11.63 1.53
CA PHE A 232 4.22 11.19 2.87
C PHE A 232 5.18 12.18 3.53
N LYS A 233 6.20 12.65 2.81
CA LYS A 233 7.13 13.69 3.26
C LYS A 233 6.38 14.96 3.66
N THR A 234 5.46 15.46 2.84
CA THR A 234 4.66 16.66 3.17
C THR A 234 3.85 16.48 4.46
N ILE A 235 3.26 15.30 4.68
CA ILE A 235 2.56 15.00 5.95
C ILE A 235 3.52 15.05 7.13
N VAL A 236 4.69 14.40 7.01
CA VAL A 236 5.69 14.36 8.08
C VAL A 236 6.20 15.77 8.39
N GLU A 237 6.47 16.59 7.37
CA GLU A 237 6.93 17.96 7.52
C GLU A 237 5.94 18.83 8.29
N GLU A 238 4.66 18.75 7.94
CA GLU A 238 3.59 19.46 8.66
C GLU A 238 3.46 18.99 10.12
N ILE A 239 3.61 17.69 10.38
CA ILE A 239 3.58 17.13 11.74
C ILE A 239 4.78 17.66 12.54
N ILE A 240 5.99 17.59 11.98
CA ILE A 240 7.20 18.04 12.68
C ILE A 240 7.10 19.54 13.01
N ALA A 241 6.72 20.37 12.04
CA ALA A 241 6.59 21.81 12.23
C ALA A 241 5.55 22.20 13.32
N ARG A 242 4.49 21.40 13.49
CA ARG A 242 3.38 21.73 14.41
C ARG A 242 3.45 21.04 15.77
N ASP A 243 3.89 19.79 15.81
CA ASP A 243 3.68 18.90 16.96
C ASP A 243 4.93 18.68 17.83
N THR A 244 6.11 19.11 17.38
CA THR A 244 7.35 18.90 18.16
C THR A 244 8.43 19.95 17.87
N THR A 245 9.10 20.40 18.92
CA THR A 245 10.33 21.20 18.83
C THR A 245 11.58 20.36 19.13
N THR A 246 11.38 19.10 19.54
CA THR A 246 12.45 18.17 19.95
C THR A 246 13.14 17.54 18.76
N ILE A 247 12.37 17.16 17.73
CA ILE A 247 12.90 16.54 16.52
C ILE A 247 13.31 17.67 15.58
N LYS A 248 14.60 17.78 15.28
CA LYS A 248 15.19 18.82 14.44
C LYS A 248 15.32 18.41 12.98
N PHE A 249 15.47 17.11 12.73
CA PHE A 249 15.52 16.56 11.39
C PHE A 249 14.80 15.21 11.31
N VAL A 250 14.33 14.88 10.11
CA VAL A 250 13.83 13.54 9.80
C VAL A 250 14.48 13.08 8.51
N TYR A 251 15.08 11.90 8.54
CA TYR A 251 15.51 11.19 7.33
C TYR A 251 14.45 10.16 6.97
N ILE A 252 13.90 10.24 5.76
CA ILE A 252 12.86 9.35 5.27
C ILE A 252 13.48 8.38 4.28
N PHE A 253 13.26 7.09 4.51
CA PHE A 253 13.58 6.03 3.56
C PHE A 253 12.30 5.29 3.20
N THR A 254 11.99 5.17 1.91
CA THR A 254 10.83 4.40 1.44
C THR A 254 11.30 3.28 0.52
N GLN A 255 10.80 2.08 0.80
CA GLN A 255 10.96 0.91 -0.05
C GLN A 255 9.59 0.49 -0.56
N SER A 256 9.44 0.43 -1.87
CA SER A 256 8.23 -0.05 -2.55
C SER A 256 8.57 -1.21 -3.46
N VAL A 257 7.71 -2.22 -3.53
CA VAL A 257 7.88 -3.38 -4.41
C VAL A 257 6.65 -3.51 -5.29
N PHE A 258 6.84 -3.39 -6.59
CA PHE A 258 5.81 -3.55 -7.60
C PHE A 258 5.98 -4.87 -8.33
N HIS A 259 4.91 -5.36 -8.92
CA HIS A 259 4.90 -6.63 -9.62
C HIS A 259 3.98 -6.59 -10.85
N ASN A 260 4.12 -7.62 -11.68
CA ASN A 260 3.16 -7.97 -12.72
C ASN A 260 2.81 -9.46 -12.63
N ALA A 261 2.01 -9.97 -13.58
CA ALA A 261 1.59 -11.37 -13.62
C ALA A 261 2.63 -12.35 -14.17
N VAL A 262 3.67 -11.86 -14.85
CA VAL A 262 4.74 -12.71 -15.38
C VAL A 262 5.90 -12.87 -14.40
N GLY A 263 5.73 -12.37 -13.18
CA GLY A 263 6.69 -12.59 -12.11
C GLY A 263 7.83 -11.57 -12.02
N ASP A 264 7.79 -10.50 -12.83
CA ASP A 264 8.75 -9.42 -12.66
C ASP A 264 8.49 -8.69 -11.34
N LEU A 265 9.58 -8.25 -10.71
CA LEU A 265 9.55 -7.42 -9.52
C LEU A 265 10.37 -6.16 -9.77
N ARG A 266 9.82 -5.00 -9.40
CA ARG A 266 10.53 -3.72 -9.38
C ARG A 266 10.58 -3.21 -7.95
N ALA A 267 11.78 -3.01 -7.42
CA ALA A 267 11.99 -2.40 -6.12
C ALA A 267 12.40 -0.93 -6.30
N ASP A 268 11.58 -0.02 -5.78
CA ASP A 268 11.84 1.41 -5.82
C ASP A 268 12.26 1.89 -4.42
N TYR A 269 13.34 2.68 -4.40
CA TYR A 269 13.90 3.26 -3.18
C TYR A 269 13.91 4.77 -3.29
N LYS A 270 13.26 5.45 -2.34
CA LYS A 270 13.21 6.91 -2.27
C LYS A 270 13.76 7.38 -0.93
N GLN A 271 14.52 8.46 -0.96
CA GLN A 271 15.18 9.03 0.20
C GLN A 271 14.90 10.53 0.24
N ASP A 272 14.61 11.07 1.42
CA ASP A 272 14.39 12.49 1.61
C ASP A 272 14.76 12.93 3.02
N CYS A 273 14.93 14.24 3.20
CA CYS A 273 15.16 14.84 4.51
C CYS A 273 14.19 16.00 4.75
N ILE A 274 13.81 16.18 6.01
CA ILE A 274 13.06 17.32 6.53
C ILE A 274 13.91 17.96 7.62
N GLY A 275 14.02 19.29 7.59
CA GLY A 275 14.92 20.03 8.48
C GLY A 275 16.38 20.00 7.99
N GLU A 276 17.29 20.45 8.84
CA GLU A 276 18.72 20.46 8.55
C GLU A 276 19.38 19.19 9.08
N LEU A 277 19.92 18.37 8.18
CA LEU A 277 20.67 17.19 8.54
C LEU A 277 22.00 17.61 9.21
N PRO A 278 22.38 17.03 10.37
CA PRO A 278 23.68 17.29 10.98
C PRO A 278 24.84 16.95 10.05
N SER A 279 25.93 17.71 10.15
CA SER A 279 27.11 17.56 9.31
C SER A 279 27.80 16.19 9.45
N GLU A 280 27.63 15.56 10.60
CA GLU A 280 28.10 14.23 10.97
C GLU A 280 27.44 13.13 10.12
N LEU A 281 26.28 13.43 9.51
CA LEU A 281 25.55 12.56 8.59
C LEU A 281 25.73 12.98 7.12
N ASN A 282 26.66 13.88 6.82
CA ASN A 282 26.98 14.23 5.43
C ASN A 282 27.40 12.98 4.65
N GLY A 283 26.68 12.69 3.57
CA GLY A 283 26.89 11.49 2.75
C GLY A 283 25.98 10.31 3.09
N ILE A 284 25.02 10.47 4.03
CA ILE A 284 24.05 9.40 4.37
C ILE A 284 23.32 8.84 3.15
N TYR A 285 22.99 9.68 2.16
CA TYR A 285 22.31 9.26 0.95
C TYR A 285 23.13 8.26 0.12
N GLU A 286 24.43 8.53 -0.04
CA GLU A 286 25.35 7.66 -0.78
C GLU A 286 25.68 6.38 -0.01
N ALA A 287 25.82 6.48 1.31
CA ALA A 287 25.99 5.32 2.18
C ALA A 287 24.74 4.41 2.14
N CYS A 288 23.54 5.00 2.13
CA CYS A 288 22.29 4.27 1.98
C CYS A 288 22.16 3.65 0.59
N LYS A 289 22.58 4.35 -0.47
CA LYS A 289 22.66 3.77 -1.83
C LYS A 289 23.58 2.55 -1.90
N THR A 290 24.76 2.64 -1.28
CA THR A 290 25.69 1.51 -1.20
C THR A 290 25.08 0.33 -0.44
N LEU A 291 24.34 0.60 0.62
CA LEU A 291 23.58 -0.40 1.37
C LEU A 291 22.48 -1.04 0.51
N ILE A 292 21.73 -0.25 -0.28
CA ILE A 292 20.76 -0.75 -1.25
C ILE A 292 21.41 -1.68 -2.26
N ASP A 293 22.51 -1.25 -2.89
CA ASP A 293 23.21 -2.06 -3.89
C ASP A 293 23.65 -3.39 -3.29
N LYS A 294 24.27 -3.36 -2.10
CA LYS A 294 24.70 -4.59 -1.39
C LYS A 294 23.51 -5.53 -1.11
N LYS A 295 22.37 -4.97 -0.70
CA LYS A 295 21.16 -5.73 -0.38
C LYS A 295 20.52 -6.29 -1.66
N MET A 296 20.49 -5.55 -2.75
CA MET A 296 20.00 -6.03 -4.05
C MET A 296 20.92 -7.07 -4.67
N TYR A 297 22.24 -6.96 -4.50
CA TYR A 297 23.17 -8.01 -4.90
C TYR A 297 22.96 -9.34 -4.15
N SER A 298 22.40 -9.31 -2.92
CA SER A 298 22.13 -10.54 -2.18
C SER A 298 20.92 -11.31 -2.73
N VAL A 299 20.02 -10.66 -3.46
CA VAL A 299 18.84 -11.29 -4.08
C VAL A 299 19.25 -12.45 -5.00
N PHE A 300 20.36 -12.29 -5.72
CA PHE A 300 20.86 -13.27 -6.68
C PHE A 300 21.80 -14.32 -6.06
N ARG A 301 21.98 -14.32 -4.74
CA ARG A 301 22.84 -15.29 -4.05
C ARG A 301 22.01 -16.47 -3.52
N PRO A 302 22.40 -17.73 -3.81
CA PRO A 302 21.68 -18.91 -3.35
C PRO A 302 21.54 -19.02 -1.82
N ASP A 303 22.55 -18.54 -1.08
CA ASP A 303 22.65 -18.63 0.38
C ASP A 303 22.52 -17.25 1.05
N ASN A 304 21.56 -16.43 0.62
CA ASN A 304 21.53 -15.02 1.00
C ASN A 304 21.26 -14.75 2.50
N GLY A 305 20.95 -15.76 3.32
CA GLY A 305 20.80 -15.67 4.77
C GLY A 305 19.69 -14.73 5.25
N GLU A 306 19.07 -13.99 4.33
CA GLU A 306 18.03 -13.01 4.56
C GLU A 306 16.74 -13.75 4.89
N ARG A 307 16.09 -13.31 5.97
CA ARG A 307 14.88 -13.96 6.49
C ARG A 307 13.68 -13.04 6.41
N SER A 308 13.88 -11.76 6.05
CA SER A 308 12.81 -10.78 5.95
C SER A 308 12.73 -10.19 4.55
N PHE A 309 11.52 -10.24 3.99
CA PHE A 309 11.23 -9.77 2.64
C PHE A 309 10.07 -8.78 2.67
N VAL A 310 10.11 -7.80 1.76
CA VAL A 310 8.98 -6.90 1.53
C VAL A 310 8.04 -7.54 0.53
N ALA A 311 6.77 -7.65 0.91
CA ALA A 311 5.73 -8.11 0.01
C ALA A 311 5.51 -7.09 -1.12
N PRO A 312 5.28 -7.55 -2.36
CA PRO A 312 4.76 -6.68 -3.42
C PRO A 312 3.48 -5.98 -2.98
N GLN A 313 3.27 -4.79 -3.51
CA GLN A 313 2.05 -4.04 -3.29
C GLN A 313 0.90 -4.71 -4.05
N TYR A 314 -0.21 -4.93 -3.36
CA TYR A 314 -1.42 -5.51 -3.93
C TYR A 314 -2.59 -4.54 -3.80
N PRO A 315 -3.56 -4.58 -4.73
CA PRO A 315 -4.79 -3.81 -4.61
C PRO A 315 -5.53 -4.07 -3.31
N ILE A 316 -6.25 -3.06 -2.84
CA ILE A 316 -7.08 -3.15 -1.65
C ILE A 316 -8.48 -2.72 -2.03
N SER A 317 -9.47 -3.55 -1.71
CA SER A 317 -10.88 -3.21 -1.84
C SER A 317 -11.62 -3.45 -0.52
N PHE A 318 -12.66 -2.67 -0.26
CA PHE A 318 -13.56 -2.87 0.87
C PHE A 318 -14.94 -2.29 0.61
N PHE A 319 -15.94 -2.87 1.26
CA PHE A 319 -17.32 -2.37 1.27
C PHE A 319 -17.59 -1.54 2.53
N ALA A 320 -18.10 -0.32 2.35
CA ALA A 320 -18.52 0.56 3.44
C ALA A 320 -19.58 1.56 2.92
N ASP A 321 -20.51 2.00 3.77
CA ASP A 321 -21.55 3.00 3.44
C ASP A 321 -22.26 2.76 2.09
N ASN A 322 -22.58 1.49 1.82
CA ASN A 322 -23.20 1.03 0.57
C ASN A 322 -22.43 1.40 -0.70
N LYS A 323 -21.09 1.39 -0.63
CA LYS A 323 -20.17 1.63 -1.74
C LYS A 323 -18.99 0.67 -1.66
N ILE A 324 -18.36 0.45 -2.81
CA ILE A 324 -17.15 -0.35 -2.90
C ILE A 324 -15.96 0.57 -3.12
N PHE A 325 -15.04 0.61 -2.17
CA PHE A 325 -13.83 1.40 -2.29
C PHE A 325 -12.71 0.53 -2.86
N TYR A 326 -11.85 1.13 -3.67
CA TYR A 326 -10.66 0.44 -4.16
C TYR A 326 -9.45 1.36 -4.29
N TRP A 327 -8.29 0.80 -3.98
CA TRP A 327 -6.98 1.34 -4.29
C TRP A 327 -6.22 0.32 -5.11
N LYS A 328 -5.50 0.77 -6.15
CA LYS A 328 -4.57 -0.08 -6.89
C LYS A 328 -3.17 0.54 -6.92
N PRO A 329 -2.12 -0.27 -6.71
CA PRO A 329 -0.75 0.17 -6.91
C PRO A 329 -0.45 0.36 -8.41
N GLU A 330 0.70 0.96 -8.68
CA GLU A 330 1.27 0.99 -10.03
C GLU A 330 1.51 -0.44 -10.54
N ARG A 331 1.23 -0.68 -11.83
CA ARG A 331 1.57 -1.92 -12.53
C ARG A 331 2.84 -1.69 -13.33
N ILE A 332 3.77 -2.62 -13.25
CA ILE A 332 4.96 -2.60 -14.12
C ILE A 332 4.66 -3.34 -15.42
N GLU A 333 5.20 -2.83 -16.53
CA GLU A 333 5.09 -3.48 -17.83
C GLU A 333 5.79 -4.86 -17.79
N PRO A 334 5.16 -5.92 -18.32
CA PRO A 334 5.80 -7.22 -18.51
C PRO A 334 7.12 -7.14 -19.29
N SER A 335 8.14 -7.82 -18.79
CA SER A 335 9.40 -8.03 -19.52
C SER A 335 9.23 -8.95 -20.73
N ILE A 336 8.13 -9.71 -20.76
CA ILE A 336 7.76 -10.65 -21.82
C ILE A 336 6.35 -10.30 -22.32
N ASN A 337 6.21 -10.08 -23.63
CA ASN A 337 4.92 -9.93 -24.29
C ASN A 337 4.50 -11.28 -24.89
N PHE A 338 3.26 -11.71 -24.63
CA PHE A 338 2.68 -12.93 -25.18
C PHE A 338 1.94 -12.69 -26.49
#